data_AF-A0A6G1JJ13-F1
#
_entry.id   AF-A0A6G1JJ13-F1
#
_cell.length_a   1.000
_cell.length_b   1.000
_cell.length_c   1.000
_cell.angle_alpha   90.00
_cell.angle_beta   90.00
_cell.angle_gamma   90.00
#
_symmetry.space_group_name_H-M   'P 1'
#
loop_
_entity.id
_entity.type
_entity.pdbx_description
1 polymer ?
#
loop_
_entity_poly.entity_id
_entity_poly.type
_entity_poly.pdbx_seq_one_letter_code
_entity_poly.pdbx_strand_id
1 'polypeptide(L)'
;MAPKASPSFPNPIPPPSDLPESNSKDLGPYADHTERDTIVIISQPAGQSCAVVGGIMAARMKQLGAQGVVVDGRVRDLVALAETGLPIWAKGTSIIGAGAETKFHAMNWPVRIGETVVEPGDIIMIDPTENGVVAIPKRKLDEVLALLPALVGADEKVIRDVGEAPMGINDFFSDVWDTFAHPSPDAEAPPQGGTSTDSPASGTDEESKEEAEVNKQDAASEGEGEQGHRPSDDGDEEEEEEEEETVDPKDTLEKECAESKECHPAKHHYDECVERVTGQIDNDGKAKEDCVEEFFHLAHCATQCAAPKLFAQLK
;
A
#
# COMPACT_ATOMS: atom_id res chain seq x y z
N MET A 1 6.64 -9.29 -12.18
CA MET A 1 7.90 -9.78 -11.56
C MET A 1 8.10 -11.26 -11.95
N ALA A 2 9.31 -11.82 -11.79
CA ALA A 2 9.56 -13.25 -12.03
C ALA A 2 10.28 -13.91 -10.84
N PRO A 3 10.01 -15.20 -10.56
CA PRO A 3 10.70 -15.92 -9.50
C PRO A 3 12.21 -15.94 -9.69
N LYS A 4 12.94 -15.90 -8.58
CA LYS A 4 14.41 -15.87 -8.53
C LYS A 4 14.88 -16.71 -7.34
N ALA A 5 15.86 -17.57 -7.58
CA ALA A 5 16.57 -18.25 -6.51
C ALA A 5 17.46 -17.29 -5.72
N SER A 6 17.54 -17.49 -4.41
CA SER A 6 18.50 -16.81 -3.53
C SER A 6 19.13 -17.80 -2.56
N PRO A 7 20.18 -17.41 -1.80
CA PRO A 7 20.75 -18.28 -0.76
C PRO A 7 19.72 -18.72 0.29
N SER A 8 18.78 -17.83 0.65
CA SER A 8 17.72 -18.13 1.63
C SER A 8 16.55 -18.90 1.01
N PHE A 9 16.33 -18.75 -0.30
CA PHE A 9 15.25 -19.40 -1.05
C PHE A 9 15.83 -20.04 -2.33
N PRO A 10 16.57 -21.15 -2.23
CA PRO A 10 17.33 -21.72 -3.35
C PRO A 10 16.45 -22.39 -4.41
N ASN A 11 15.21 -22.77 -4.04
CA ASN A 11 14.26 -23.46 -4.90
C ASN A 11 13.06 -22.54 -5.18
N PRO A 12 13.19 -21.58 -6.12
CA PRO A 12 12.08 -20.69 -6.44
C PRO A 12 10.94 -21.48 -7.08
N ILE A 13 9.72 -20.98 -6.92
CA ILE A 13 8.55 -21.48 -7.61
C ILE A 13 8.81 -21.37 -9.14
N PRO A 14 8.45 -22.39 -9.94
CA PRO A 14 8.58 -22.31 -11.38
C PRO A 14 7.87 -21.07 -11.93
N PRO A 15 8.43 -20.38 -12.95
CA PRO A 15 7.73 -19.29 -13.60
C PRO A 15 6.41 -19.79 -14.17
N PRO A 16 5.34 -18.99 -14.13
CA PRO A 16 4.07 -19.38 -14.73
C PRO A 16 4.23 -19.51 -16.24
N SER A 17 3.43 -20.39 -16.87
CA SER A 17 3.56 -20.72 -18.30
C SER A 17 3.26 -19.56 -19.24
N ASP A 18 2.54 -18.55 -18.75
CA ASP A 18 2.18 -17.32 -19.43
C ASP A 18 3.13 -16.15 -19.12
N LEU A 19 4.27 -16.41 -18.45
CA LEU A 19 5.26 -15.37 -18.18
C LEU A 19 5.79 -14.80 -19.51
N PRO A 20 5.68 -13.47 -19.74
CA PRO A 20 6.11 -12.86 -20.99
C PRO A 20 7.63 -12.96 -21.16
N GLU A 21 8.09 -12.81 -22.41
CA GLU A 21 9.52 -12.66 -22.67
C GLU A 21 10.05 -11.40 -21.96
N SER A 22 11.25 -11.52 -21.38
CA SER A 22 11.89 -10.38 -20.74
C SER A 22 12.28 -9.35 -21.81
N ASN A 23 11.59 -8.21 -21.82
CA ASN A 23 11.88 -7.07 -22.70
C ASN A 23 12.94 -6.12 -22.12
N SER A 24 13.70 -6.60 -21.14
CA SER A 24 14.55 -5.80 -20.28
C SER A 24 15.84 -6.55 -19.99
N LYS A 25 16.92 -6.20 -20.68
CA LYS A 25 18.23 -6.81 -20.40
C LYS A 25 19.03 -6.06 -19.33
N ASP A 26 18.69 -4.80 -19.04
CA ASP A 26 19.43 -3.96 -18.09
C ASP A 26 18.61 -2.72 -17.65
N LEU A 27 17.55 -2.91 -16.86
CA LEU A 27 16.63 -1.82 -16.50
C LEU A 27 16.82 -1.24 -15.08
N GLY A 28 17.83 -1.65 -14.32
CA GLY A 28 17.94 -1.19 -12.93
C GLY A 28 16.63 -1.43 -12.13
N PRO A 29 16.32 -0.60 -11.11
CA PRO A 29 15.06 -0.67 -10.39
C PRO A 29 13.86 -0.34 -11.29
N TYR A 30 12.80 -1.16 -11.24
CA TYR A 30 11.60 -0.93 -12.05
C TYR A 30 10.93 0.43 -11.77
N ALA A 31 11.08 0.96 -10.55
CA ALA A 31 10.52 2.24 -10.14
C ALA A 31 11.04 3.41 -11.00
N ASP A 32 12.23 3.29 -11.60
CA ASP A 32 12.81 4.33 -12.46
C ASP A 32 12.08 4.48 -13.81
N HIS A 33 11.29 3.48 -14.21
CA HIS A 33 10.53 3.51 -15.47
C HIS A 33 9.10 4.01 -15.28
N THR A 34 8.80 4.61 -14.14
CA THR A 34 7.48 5.18 -13.86
C THR A 34 7.24 6.38 -14.76
N GLU A 35 6.16 6.32 -15.53
CA GLU A 35 5.69 7.44 -16.35
C GLU A 35 4.83 8.37 -15.49
N ARG A 36 4.95 9.68 -15.71
CA ARG A 36 4.16 10.69 -15.00
C ARG A 36 2.67 10.51 -15.31
N ASP A 37 1.83 10.81 -14.34
CA ASP A 37 0.36 10.78 -14.45
C ASP A 37 -0.20 9.39 -14.76
N THR A 38 0.49 8.35 -14.28
CA THR A 38 0.08 6.95 -14.43
C THR A 38 -0.16 6.27 -13.08
N ILE A 39 -0.93 5.18 -13.11
CA ILE A 39 -1.06 4.26 -11.98
C ILE A 39 -0.21 3.02 -12.28
N VAL A 40 0.68 2.68 -11.35
CA VAL A 40 1.62 1.59 -11.52
C VAL A 40 0.96 0.28 -11.08
N ILE A 41 0.87 -0.69 -11.99
CA ILE A 41 0.31 -2.02 -11.71
C ILE A 41 1.43 -3.05 -11.68
N ILE A 42 1.55 -3.79 -10.58
CA ILE A 42 2.63 -4.75 -10.35
C ILE A 42 2.04 -6.13 -10.07
N SER A 43 2.44 -7.12 -10.87
CA SER A 43 2.17 -8.53 -10.59
C SER A 43 3.37 -9.22 -9.94
N GLN A 44 3.13 -9.83 -8.78
CA GLN A 44 4.05 -10.73 -8.11
C GLN A 44 3.66 -12.19 -8.42
N PRO A 45 4.65 -13.06 -8.74
CA PRO A 45 4.40 -14.50 -8.85
C PRO A 45 3.72 -15.06 -7.60
N ALA A 46 2.74 -15.94 -7.80
CA ALA A 46 2.02 -16.58 -6.72
C ALA A 46 2.94 -17.40 -5.80
N GLY A 47 2.54 -17.54 -4.53
CA GLY A 47 3.22 -18.36 -3.52
C GLY A 47 4.50 -17.75 -2.93
N GLN A 48 4.82 -16.50 -3.26
CA GLN A 48 5.99 -15.81 -2.71
C GLN A 48 5.70 -15.13 -1.36
N SER A 49 6.70 -15.10 -0.49
CA SER A 49 6.61 -14.46 0.83
C SER A 49 7.18 -13.04 0.87
N CYS A 50 8.04 -12.67 -0.07
CA CYS A 50 8.63 -11.33 -0.17
C CYS A 50 7.63 -10.23 -0.57
N ALA A 51 7.96 -8.98 -0.24
CA ALA A 51 7.28 -7.78 -0.72
C ALA A 51 7.99 -7.20 -1.95
N VAL A 52 7.21 -6.84 -2.97
CA VAL A 52 7.73 -6.28 -4.23
C VAL A 52 7.87 -4.76 -4.19
N VAL A 53 7.06 -4.06 -3.38
CA VAL A 53 7.14 -2.61 -3.16
C VAL A 53 7.46 -2.33 -1.69
N GLY A 54 8.41 -1.42 -1.46
CA GLY A 54 8.73 -0.85 -0.15
C GLY A 54 8.87 0.67 -0.25
N GLY A 55 9.22 1.32 0.86
CA GLY A 55 9.24 2.78 0.98
C GLY A 55 10.09 3.47 -0.09
N ILE A 56 11.30 2.95 -0.36
CA ILE A 56 12.21 3.52 -1.39
C ILE A 56 11.58 3.45 -2.78
N MET A 57 10.94 2.33 -3.13
CA MET A 57 10.30 2.19 -4.45
C MET A 57 9.10 3.14 -4.58
N ALA A 58 8.26 3.21 -3.54
CA ALA A 58 7.10 4.09 -3.52
C ALA A 58 7.50 5.58 -3.59
N ALA A 59 8.48 6.00 -2.80
CA ALA A 59 9.00 7.37 -2.82
C ALA A 59 9.54 7.76 -4.21
N ARG A 60 10.24 6.82 -4.87
CA ARG A 60 10.72 7.05 -6.24
C ARG A 60 9.58 7.18 -7.25
N MET A 61 8.58 6.30 -7.19
CA MET A 61 7.39 6.38 -8.06
C MET A 61 6.64 7.69 -7.84
N LYS A 62 6.48 8.13 -6.59
CA LYS A 62 5.89 9.44 -6.24
C LYS A 62 6.67 10.59 -6.85
N GLN A 63 8.00 10.57 -6.71
CA GLN A 63 8.88 11.61 -7.27
C GLN A 63 8.76 11.72 -8.80
N LEU A 64 8.54 10.60 -9.49
CA LEU A 64 8.35 10.56 -10.95
C LEU A 64 6.92 10.95 -11.38
N GLY A 65 6.00 11.09 -10.43
CA GLY A 65 4.63 11.54 -10.66
C GLY A 65 3.63 10.42 -10.89
N ALA A 66 3.84 9.24 -10.29
CA ALA A 66 2.77 8.25 -10.18
C ALA A 66 1.56 8.85 -9.42
N GLN A 67 0.36 8.46 -9.85
CA GLN A 67 -0.90 8.82 -9.21
C GLN A 67 -1.40 7.75 -8.23
N GLY A 68 -0.83 6.54 -8.31
CA GLY A 68 -1.14 5.43 -7.41
C GLY A 68 -0.35 4.17 -7.76
N VAL A 69 -0.43 3.16 -6.90
CA VAL A 69 0.22 1.87 -7.09
C VAL A 69 -0.73 0.75 -6.68
N VAL A 70 -0.91 -0.24 -7.54
CA VAL A 70 -1.69 -1.45 -7.24
C VAL A 70 -0.79 -2.66 -7.39
N VAL A 71 -0.72 -3.46 -6.34
CA VAL A 71 0.18 -4.60 -6.24
C VAL A 71 -0.64 -5.88 -6.08
N ASP A 72 -0.69 -6.69 -7.14
CA ASP A 72 -1.06 -8.10 -7.00
C ASP A 72 0.10 -8.84 -6.35
N GLY A 73 0.21 -8.69 -5.04
CA GLY A 73 1.34 -9.15 -4.26
C GLY A 73 1.42 -8.44 -2.92
N ARG A 74 2.62 -8.44 -2.34
CA ARG A 74 2.89 -7.92 -1.00
C ARG A 74 3.68 -6.62 -1.03
N VAL A 75 3.44 -5.79 -0.01
CA VAL A 75 4.18 -4.54 0.23
C VAL A 75 4.84 -4.54 1.61
N ARG A 76 5.79 -3.63 1.82
CA ARG A 76 6.51 -3.42 3.08
C ARG A 76 6.70 -1.93 3.39
N ASP A 77 7.17 -1.62 4.59
CA ASP A 77 7.44 -0.26 5.06
C ASP A 77 6.18 0.61 5.12
N LEU A 78 5.10 0.12 5.73
CA LEU A 78 3.75 0.75 5.70
C LEU A 78 3.74 2.24 6.08
N VAL A 79 4.53 2.63 7.10
CA VAL A 79 4.68 4.03 7.50
C VAL A 79 5.24 4.87 6.36
N ALA A 80 6.35 4.45 5.77
CA ALA A 80 6.97 5.13 4.64
C ALA A 80 6.06 5.14 3.40
N LEU A 81 5.25 4.10 3.18
CA LEU A 81 4.25 4.09 2.11
C LEU A 81 3.18 5.17 2.33
N ALA A 82 2.63 5.27 3.54
CA ALA A 82 1.63 6.26 3.89
C ALA A 82 2.16 7.70 3.75
N GLU A 83 3.41 7.94 4.18
CA GLU A 83 4.10 9.23 4.07
C GLU A 83 4.27 9.71 2.62
N THR A 84 4.25 8.81 1.63
CA THR A 84 4.32 9.23 0.21
C THR A 84 3.06 9.98 -0.25
N GLY A 85 1.94 9.82 0.46
CA GLY A 85 0.63 10.29 0.03
C GLY A 85 0.17 9.70 -1.30
N LEU A 86 0.77 8.59 -1.76
CA LEU A 86 0.25 7.82 -2.88
C LEU A 86 -0.86 6.90 -2.38
N PRO A 87 -1.92 6.73 -3.16
CA PRO A 87 -2.78 5.60 -2.95
C PRO A 87 -2.03 4.29 -3.35
N ILE A 88 -1.74 3.41 -2.36
CA ILE A 88 -1.07 2.11 -2.56
C ILE A 88 -1.92 0.93 -2.06
N TRP A 89 -2.29 0.03 -2.99
CA TRP A 89 -3.14 -1.14 -2.76
C TRP A 89 -2.34 -2.42 -2.92
N ALA A 90 -2.57 -3.40 -2.05
CA ALA A 90 -1.84 -4.67 -2.07
C ALA A 90 -2.69 -5.83 -1.56
N LYS A 91 -2.37 -7.07 -1.97
CA LYS A 91 -3.00 -8.28 -1.43
C LYS A 91 -2.52 -8.65 -0.02
N GLY A 92 -1.43 -8.04 0.44
CA GLY A 92 -0.94 -8.26 1.79
C GLY A 92 0.38 -7.57 2.07
N THR A 93 0.99 -7.90 3.21
CA THR A 93 2.23 -7.31 3.67
C THR A 93 3.32 -8.37 3.85
N SER A 94 4.57 -7.93 3.90
CA SER A 94 5.74 -8.72 4.29
C SER A 94 6.86 -7.80 4.75
N ILE A 95 7.80 -8.29 5.54
CA ILE A 95 9.05 -7.57 5.86
C ILE A 95 10.21 -7.98 4.93
N ILE A 96 10.06 -9.10 4.21
CA ILE A 96 11.13 -9.68 3.38
C ILE A 96 11.19 -8.89 2.07
N GLY A 97 12.37 -8.37 1.72
CA GLY A 97 12.55 -7.64 0.45
C GLY A 97 12.48 -8.54 -0.79
N ALA A 98 12.04 -7.97 -1.91
CA ALA A 98 11.86 -8.68 -3.20
C ALA A 98 13.06 -9.54 -3.62
N GLY A 99 14.29 -9.09 -3.36
CA GLY A 99 15.52 -9.78 -3.75
C GLY A 99 15.68 -11.19 -3.18
N ALA A 100 14.89 -11.57 -2.17
CA ALA A 100 14.84 -12.90 -1.59
C ALA A 100 14.23 -13.96 -2.53
N GLU A 101 13.17 -13.63 -3.27
CA GLU A 101 12.43 -14.64 -4.05
C GLU A 101 12.10 -14.18 -5.47
N THR A 102 12.24 -12.90 -5.79
CA THR A 102 11.73 -12.33 -7.04
C THR A 102 12.64 -11.26 -7.62
N LYS A 103 12.47 -11.00 -8.92
CA LYS A 103 13.17 -9.94 -9.63
C LYS A 103 12.24 -9.25 -10.62
N PHE A 104 12.61 -8.02 -10.98
CA PHE A 104 12.01 -7.37 -12.13
C PHE A 104 12.31 -8.18 -13.40
N HIS A 105 11.32 -8.27 -14.30
CA HIS A 105 11.36 -9.20 -15.42
C HIS A 105 10.92 -8.56 -16.73
N ALA A 106 9.75 -7.92 -16.71
CA ALA A 106 9.18 -7.24 -17.86
C ALA A 106 8.23 -6.12 -17.38
N MET A 107 8.04 -5.12 -18.23
CA MET A 107 7.09 -4.01 -18.06
C MET A 107 6.29 -3.80 -19.34
N ASN A 108 5.17 -3.07 -19.26
CA ASN A 108 4.27 -2.83 -20.39
C ASN A 108 3.76 -4.15 -21.01
N TRP A 109 3.42 -5.11 -20.15
CA TRP A 109 2.74 -6.35 -20.51
C TRP A 109 1.42 -6.46 -19.76
N PRO A 110 0.42 -7.17 -20.30
CA PRO A 110 -0.81 -7.44 -19.57
C PRO A 110 -0.54 -8.11 -18.23
N VAL A 111 -1.23 -7.64 -17.19
CA VAL A 111 -1.15 -8.16 -15.83
C VAL A 111 -2.50 -8.75 -15.46
N ARG A 112 -2.49 -9.99 -14.96
CA ARG A 112 -3.68 -10.64 -14.41
C ARG A 112 -3.73 -10.41 -12.90
N ILE A 113 -4.84 -9.85 -12.41
CA ILE A 113 -5.18 -9.70 -10.99
C ILE A 113 -6.49 -10.42 -10.73
N GLY A 114 -6.40 -11.60 -10.11
CA GLY A 114 -7.56 -12.48 -10.00
C GLY A 114 -8.08 -12.88 -11.39
N GLU A 115 -9.34 -12.58 -11.68
CA GLU A 115 -9.96 -12.85 -12.98
C GLU A 115 -9.79 -11.69 -13.98
N THR A 116 -9.36 -10.52 -13.51
CA THR A 116 -9.22 -9.32 -14.35
C THR A 116 -7.86 -9.30 -15.04
N VAL A 117 -7.83 -9.02 -16.33
CA VAL A 117 -6.62 -8.71 -17.08
C VAL A 117 -6.58 -7.21 -17.32
N VAL A 118 -5.49 -6.58 -16.91
CA VAL A 118 -5.21 -5.16 -17.13
C VAL A 118 -4.16 -5.06 -18.22
N GLU A 119 -4.48 -4.36 -19.31
CA GLU A 119 -3.55 -4.10 -20.40
C GLU A 119 -2.86 -2.74 -20.21
N PRO A 120 -1.61 -2.57 -20.70
CA PRO A 120 -0.98 -1.27 -20.71
C PRO A 120 -1.84 -0.22 -21.43
N GLY A 121 -2.12 0.89 -20.75
CA GLY A 121 -2.94 1.98 -21.26
C GLY A 121 -4.43 1.88 -20.94
N ASP A 122 -4.88 0.83 -20.24
CA ASP A 122 -6.19 0.81 -19.60
C ASP A 122 -6.30 1.89 -18.53
N ILE A 123 -7.53 2.34 -18.26
CA ILE A 123 -7.80 3.37 -17.26
C ILE A 123 -8.00 2.67 -15.92
N ILE A 124 -7.19 3.04 -14.94
CA ILE A 124 -7.32 2.56 -13.57
C ILE A 124 -7.92 3.69 -12.74
N MET A 125 -8.98 3.36 -12.00
CA MET A 125 -9.57 4.23 -11.01
C MET A 125 -9.34 3.61 -9.65
N ILE A 126 -8.74 4.38 -8.74
CA ILE A 126 -8.59 4.00 -7.34
C ILE A 126 -9.50 4.94 -6.55
N ASP A 127 -10.33 4.36 -5.70
CA ASP A 127 -11.08 5.08 -4.68
C ASP A 127 -10.40 4.84 -3.32
N PRO A 128 -9.66 5.84 -2.79
CA PRO A 128 -9.03 5.75 -1.48
C PRO A 128 -10.01 5.63 -0.32
N THR A 129 -11.23 6.13 -0.48
CA THR A 129 -12.24 6.20 0.59
C THR A 129 -12.99 4.88 0.70
N GLU A 130 -13.42 4.35 -0.45
CA GLU A 130 -14.20 3.11 -0.53
C GLU A 130 -13.34 1.85 -0.66
N ASN A 131 -12.01 1.98 -0.54
CA ASN A 131 -11.04 0.89 -0.71
C ASN A 131 -11.21 0.12 -2.04
N GLY A 132 -11.63 0.82 -3.09
CA GLY A 132 -11.96 0.23 -4.39
C GLY A 132 -10.88 0.46 -5.45
N VAL A 133 -10.68 -0.52 -6.33
CA VAL A 133 -9.90 -0.35 -7.57
C VAL A 133 -10.68 -0.94 -8.73
N VAL A 134 -10.87 -0.14 -9.77
CA VAL A 134 -11.57 -0.54 -11.01
C VAL A 134 -10.62 -0.38 -12.19
N ALA A 135 -10.59 -1.38 -13.06
CA ALA A 135 -9.89 -1.32 -14.34
C ALA A 135 -10.91 -1.20 -15.47
N ILE A 136 -10.80 -0.15 -16.28
CA ILE A 136 -11.63 0.10 -17.44
C ILE A 136 -10.78 -0.14 -18.69
N PRO A 137 -11.09 -1.18 -19.49
CA PRO A 137 -10.40 -1.41 -20.75
C PRO A 137 -10.50 -0.18 -21.64
N LYS A 138 -9.37 0.28 -22.19
CA LYS A 138 -9.32 1.52 -22.98
C LYS A 138 -10.34 1.53 -24.12
N ARG A 139 -10.55 0.38 -24.76
CA ARG A 139 -11.51 0.18 -25.86
C ARG A 139 -12.98 0.36 -25.47
N LYS A 140 -13.31 0.29 -24.17
CA LYS A 140 -14.67 0.44 -23.64
C LYS A 140 -14.89 1.78 -22.95
N LEU A 141 -13.90 2.67 -22.97
CA LEU A 141 -13.99 3.94 -22.23
C LEU A 141 -15.19 4.77 -22.65
N ASP A 142 -15.43 4.90 -23.96
CA ASP A 142 -16.56 5.68 -24.49
C ASP A 142 -17.92 5.07 -24.09
N GLU A 143 -18.03 3.73 -24.10
CA GLU A 143 -19.24 3.03 -23.66
C GLU A 143 -19.50 3.27 -22.17
N VAL A 144 -18.46 3.19 -21.33
CA VAL A 144 -18.58 3.46 -19.89
C VAL A 144 -19.02 4.91 -19.66
N LEU A 145 -18.38 5.88 -20.30
CA LEU A 145 -18.71 7.30 -20.15
C LEU A 145 -20.15 7.62 -20.58
N ALA A 146 -20.67 6.92 -21.59
CA ALA A 146 -22.07 7.08 -22.02
C ALA A 146 -23.08 6.52 -21.01
N LEU A 147 -22.72 5.46 -20.27
CA LEU A 147 -23.60 4.81 -19.29
C LEU A 147 -23.64 5.53 -17.93
N LEU A 148 -22.55 6.17 -17.51
CA LEU A 148 -22.42 6.77 -16.18
C LEU A 148 -23.54 7.76 -15.80
N PRO A 149 -23.96 8.72 -16.65
CA PRO A 149 -25.01 9.67 -16.26
C PRO A 149 -26.36 9.01 -15.96
N ALA A 150 -26.71 7.95 -16.71
CA ALA A 150 -27.95 7.22 -16.48
C ALA A 150 -27.90 6.41 -15.17
N LEU A 151 -26.76 5.78 -14.88
CA LEU A 151 -26.56 5.04 -13.62
C LEU A 151 -26.60 5.96 -12.41
N VAL A 152 -25.87 7.08 -12.44
CA VAL A 152 -25.85 8.05 -11.34
C VAL A 152 -27.25 8.65 -11.13
N GLY A 153 -27.95 9.02 -12.21
CA GLY A 153 -29.31 9.56 -12.11
C GLY A 153 -30.32 8.55 -11.57
N ALA A 154 -30.17 7.27 -11.90
CA ALA A 154 -30.98 6.21 -11.32
C ALA A 154 -30.71 6.07 -9.81
N ASP A 155 -29.43 5.98 -9.41
CA ASP A 155 -28.97 5.89 -8.01
C ASP A 155 -29.49 7.06 -7.15
N GLU A 156 -29.38 8.29 -7.64
CA GLU A 156 -29.90 9.48 -6.94
C GLU A 156 -31.42 9.42 -6.74
N LYS A 157 -32.15 8.95 -7.75
CA LYS A 157 -33.60 8.77 -7.67
C LYS A 157 -33.94 7.69 -6.63
N VAL A 158 -33.20 6.58 -6.61
CA VAL A 158 -33.36 5.54 -5.58
C VAL A 158 -33.24 6.10 -4.19
N ILE A 159 -32.14 6.79 -3.93
CA ILE A 159 -31.79 7.26 -2.61
C ILE A 159 -32.84 8.24 -2.10
N ARG A 160 -33.33 9.12 -2.98
CA ARG A 160 -34.41 10.06 -2.65
C ARG A 160 -35.71 9.31 -2.33
N ASP A 161 -36.13 8.40 -3.20
CA ASP A 161 -37.43 7.75 -3.10
C ASP A 161 -37.49 6.78 -1.88
N VAL A 162 -36.36 6.14 -1.52
CA VAL A 162 -36.23 5.34 -0.28
C VAL A 162 -36.35 6.21 0.97
N GLY A 163 -35.86 7.46 0.94
CA GLY A 163 -35.97 8.40 2.07
C GLY A 163 -37.40 8.91 2.29
N GLU A 164 -38.27 8.81 1.29
CA GLU A 164 -39.60 9.44 1.29
C GLU A 164 -40.78 8.45 1.33
N ALA A 165 -40.57 7.14 1.07
CA ALA A 165 -41.67 6.16 0.91
C ALA A 165 -41.67 5.02 1.95
N PRO A 166 -42.85 4.52 2.39
CA PRO A 166 -42.98 3.36 3.27
C PRO A 166 -43.00 2.00 2.51
N MET A 167 -42.53 1.96 1.26
CA MET A 167 -42.61 0.77 0.40
C MET A 167 -41.30 -0.04 0.40
N GLY A 168 -41.41 -1.33 0.09
CA GLY A 168 -40.29 -2.27 0.16
C GLY A 168 -39.28 -2.11 -0.97
N ILE A 169 -38.01 -2.40 -0.68
CA ILE A 169 -36.87 -2.23 -1.61
C ILE A 169 -37.01 -3.00 -2.93
N ASN A 170 -37.83 -4.05 -2.98
CA ASN A 170 -38.01 -4.87 -4.19
C ASN A 170 -38.84 -4.17 -5.27
N ASP A 171 -39.83 -3.36 -4.87
CA ASP A 171 -40.63 -2.55 -5.81
C ASP A 171 -39.77 -1.44 -6.44
N PHE A 172 -38.68 -1.08 -5.75
CA PHE A 172 -37.74 -0.06 -6.18
C PHE A 172 -36.82 -0.56 -7.32
N PHE A 173 -36.24 -1.75 -7.17
CA PHE A 173 -35.33 -2.33 -8.17
C PHE A 173 -36.03 -2.69 -9.49
N SER A 174 -37.32 -3.01 -9.49
CA SER A 174 -38.08 -3.28 -10.72
C SER A 174 -38.28 -2.04 -11.58
N ASP A 175 -38.59 -0.89 -10.96
CA ASP A 175 -38.77 0.38 -11.68
C ASP A 175 -37.46 0.88 -12.30
N VAL A 176 -36.34 0.65 -11.61
CA VAL A 176 -35.01 0.95 -12.14
C VAL A 176 -34.66 0.02 -13.29
N TRP A 177 -34.89 -1.29 -13.15
CA TRP A 177 -34.65 -2.26 -14.21
C TRP A 177 -35.47 -1.96 -15.47
N ASP A 178 -36.74 -1.60 -15.34
CA ASP A 178 -37.60 -1.22 -16.47
C ASP A 178 -37.10 0.07 -17.17
N THR A 179 -36.52 1.00 -16.40
CA THR A 179 -35.88 2.20 -16.95
C THR A 179 -34.63 1.86 -17.78
N PHE A 180 -33.86 0.84 -17.38
CA PHE A 180 -32.71 0.34 -18.13
C PHE A 180 -33.10 -0.54 -19.33
N ALA A 181 -34.17 -1.34 -19.20
CA ALA A 181 -34.61 -2.27 -20.24
C ALA A 181 -35.30 -1.55 -21.40
N HIS A 182 -35.93 -0.40 -21.16
CA HIS A 182 -36.72 0.34 -22.15
C HIS A 182 -36.29 1.81 -22.22
N PRO A 183 -35.28 2.16 -23.04
CA PRO A 183 -34.94 3.56 -23.26
C PRO A 183 -36.15 4.28 -23.88
N SER A 184 -36.52 5.41 -23.27
CA SER A 184 -37.55 6.32 -23.77
C SER A 184 -37.32 6.68 -25.24
N PRO A 185 -38.38 6.79 -26.08
CA PRO A 185 -38.27 7.14 -27.50
C PRO A 185 -37.74 8.56 -27.78
N ASP A 186 -37.46 9.36 -26.76
CA ASP A 186 -37.05 10.76 -26.91
C ASP A 186 -35.51 10.99 -26.86
N ALA A 187 -34.69 9.94 -26.80
CA ALA A 187 -33.24 10.07 -26.95
C ALA A 187 -32.84 10.03 -28.44
N GLU A 188 -32.49 11.18 -29.02
CA GLU A 188 -31.92 11.27 -30.37
C GLU A 188 -30.65 10.42 -30.51
N ALA A 189 -30.65 9.50 -31.47
CA ALA A 189 -29.55 8.59 -31.75
C ALA A 189 -28.37 9.30 -32.47
N PRO A 190 -27.10 9.00 -32.11
CA PRO A 190 -25.96 9.29 -32.99
C PRO A 190 -25.98 8.35 -34.21
N PRO A 191 -25.38 8.76 -35.35
CA PRO A 191 -25.54 8.07 -36.62
C PRO A 191 -24.94 6.65 -36.60
N GLN A 192 -25.77 5.70 -37.04
CA GLN A 192 -25.47 4.28 -37.17
C GLN A 192 -24.37 4.01 -38.21
N GLY A 193 -23.36 3.24 -37.81
CA GLY A 193 -22.47 2.51 -38.70
C GLY A 193 -22.29 1.09 -38.15
N GLY A 194 -23.13 0.16 -38.61
CA GLY A 194 -23.10 -1.23 -38.15
C GLY A 194 -22.17 -2.11 -38.97
N THR A 195 -21.71 -3.22 -38.36
CA THR A 195 -21.72 -4.55 -38.98
C THR A 195 -21.86 -5.64 -37.91
N SER A 196 -22.78 -6.56 -38.21
CA SER A 196 -23.19 -7.77 -37.50
C SER A 196 -22.10 -8.84 -37.40
N THR A 197 -22.16 -9.72 -36.37
CA THR A 197 -22.27 -11.19 -36.52
C THR A 197 -22.72 -11.90 -35.23
N ASP A 198 -23.88 -12.57 -35.33
CA ASP A 198 -24.29 -13.92 -34.85
C ASP A 198 -24.17 -14.43 -33.38
N SER A 199 -25.34 -14.38 -32.70
CA SER A 199 -26.13 -15.50 -32.09
C SER A 199 -25.65 -16.26 -30.82
N PRO A 200 -26.54 -16.96 -30.05
CA PRO A 200 -28.02 -16.96 -30.01
C PRO A 200 -28.67 -16.76 -28.61
N ALA A 201 -30.00 -16.62 -28.65
CA ALA A 201 -30.93 -16.49 -27.52
C ALA A 201 -31.38 -17.83 -26.88
N SER A 202 -31.69 -17.73 -25.57
CA SER A 202 -32.65 -18.45 -24.71
C SER A 202 -33.09 -19.91 -24.98
N GLY A 203 -33.09 -20.71 -23.90
CA GLY A 203 -34.03 -21.81 -23.64
C GLY A 203 -34.10 -22.04 -22.11
N THR A 204 -35.17 -21.59 -21.44
CA THR A 204 -36.31 -22.37 -20.91
C THR A 204 -35.99 -23.27 -19.71
N ASP A 205 -36.76 -23.04 -18.65
CA ASP A 205 -36.72 -23.66 -17.32
C ASP A 205 -36.95 -25.18 -17.33
N GLU A 206 -36.17 -25.89 -16.51
CA GLU A 206 -36.62 -27.10 -15.82
C GLU A 206 -35.90 -27.20 -14.48
N GLU A 207 -36.65 -26.99 -13.39
CA GLU A 207 -36.22 -27.24 -12.02
C GLU A 207 -35.84 -28.70 -11.81
N SER A 208 -34.66 -28.95 -11.25
CA SER A 208 -34.38 -30.19 -10.53
C SER A 208 -33.76 -29.88 -9.17
N LYS A 209 -34.57 -30.16 -8.16
CA LYS A 209 -34.33 -30.21 -6.72
C LYS A 209 -32.96 -30.75 -6.34
N GLU A 210 -32.04 -29.87 -5.94
CA GLU A 210 -30.98 -30.15 -4.96
C GLU A 210 -30.17 -28.89 -4.63
N GLU A 211 -30.80 -27.78 -4.19
CA GLU A 211 -30.03 -26.64 -3.65
C GLU A 211 -30.85 -25.75 -2.70
N ALA A 212 -31.79 -26.36 -1.98
CA ALA A 212 -32.62 -25.70 -0.96
C ALA A 212 -32.33 -26.28 0.44
N GLU A 213 -31.06 -26.34 0.86
CA GLU A 213 -30.65 -26.80 2.21
C GLU A 213 -29.30 -26.18 2.64
N VAL A 214 -29.02 -24.90 2.39
CA VAL A 214 -27.96 -24.15 3.14
C VAL A 214 -28.30 -22.66 3.25
N ASN A 215 -29.43 -22.33 3.87
CA ASN A 215 -29.62 -20.96 4.39
C ASN A 215 -30.71 -20.90 5.47
N LYS A 216 -30.51 -21.66 6.55
CA LYS A 216 -31.26 -21.54 7.82
C LYS A 216 -30.41 -21.96 9.01
N GLN A 217 -29.57 -21.04 9.47
CA GLN A 217 -28.91 -20.91 10.78
C GLN A 217 -27.98 -19.70 10.56
N ASP A 218 -28.16 -18.52 11.14
CA ASP A 218 -28.51 -18.23 12.52
C ASP A 218 -29.25 -16.89 12.64
N ALA A 219 -30.42 -16.94 13.27
CA ALA A 219 -31.06 -15.81 13.91
C ALA A 219 -31.56 -16.29 15.27
N ALA A 220 -30.84 -15.91 16.33
CA ALA A 220 -31.35 -15.58 17.67
C ALA A 220 -30.27 -15.74 18.75
N SER A 221 -29.56 -14.65 19.06
CA SER A 221 -29.40 -14.22 20.45
C SER A 221 -29.04 -12.73 20.47
N GLU A 222 -30.00 -11.93 20.92
CA GLU A 222 -29.88 -10.52 21.24
C GLU A 222 -28.89 -10.28 22.40
N GLY A 223 -28.31 -9.08 22.47
CA GLY A 223 -27.55 -8.64 23.64
C GLY A 223 -26.79 -7.31 23.47
N GLU A 224 -27.54 -6.22 23.34
CA GLU A 224 -27.28 -4.86 23.88
C GLU A 224 -26.06 -4.02 23.42
N GLY A 225 -26.33 -2.76 23.03
CA GLY A 225 -25.40 -1.65 23.22
C GLY A 225 -25.16 -0.70 22.04
N GLU A 226 -26.19 0.00 21.58
CA GLU A 226 -26.10 1.17 20.69
C GLU A 226 -25.96 2.43 21.55
N GLN A 227 -24.93 3.28 21.34
CA GLN A 227 -25.03 4.76 21.40
C GLN A 227 -23.94 5.41 20.55
N GLY A 228 -24.38 6.28 19.63
CA GLY A 228 -23.53 7.09 18.76
C GLY A 228 -22.88 8.27 19.48
N HIS A 229 -21.78 8.75 18.91
CA HIS A 229 -21.09 9.95 19.36
C HIS A 229 -21.45 11.14 18.46
N ARG A 230 -22.13 12.13 19.04
CA ARG A 230 -22.19 13.51 18.55
C ARG A 230 -21.40 14.36 19.55
N PRO A 231 -20.67 15.41 19.12
CA PRO A 231 -19.63 16.02 19.92
C PRO A 231 -20.24 16.89 21.01
N SER A 232 -19.76 16.70 22.24
CA SER A 232 -20.02 17.60 23.36
C SER A 232 -18.68 18.18 23.79
N ASP A 233 -18.58 19.50 23.65
CA ASP A 233 -17.58 20.37 24.26
C ASP A 233 -17.84 20.38 25.77
N ASP A 234 -16.91 19.83 26.56
CA ASP A 234 -16.70 20.20 27.96
C ASP A 234 -15.34 19.63 28.39
N GLY A 235 -14.52 20.51 28.96
CA GLY A 235 -13.15 20.22 29.32
C GLY A 235 -13.05 19.23 30.48
N ASP A 236 -12.27 18.18 30.25
CA ASP A 236 -11.64 17.40 31.31
C ASP A 236 -10.14 17.37 30.99
N GLU A 237 -9.35 17.74 31.99
CA GLU A 237 -7.89 17.70 31.97
C GLU A 237 -7.47 16.23 31.78
N GLU A 238 -7.02 15.87 30.58
CA GLU A 238 -6.40 14.57 30.34
C GLU A 238 -5.09 14.53 31.15
N GLU A 239 -5.07 13.71 32.20
CA GLU A 239 -3.84 13.29 32.83
C GLU A 239 -3.01 12.57 31.75
N GLU A 240 -1.98 13.26 31.24
CA GLU A 240 -0.96 12.64 30.38
C GLU A 240 -0.35 11.48 31.17
N GLU A 241 -0.71 10.24 30.80
CA GLU A 241 0.02 9.07 31.25
C GLU A 241 1.45 9.22 30.71
N GLU A 242 2.41 9.53 31.59
CA GLU A 242 3.83 9.51 31.28
C GLU A 242 4.16 8.10 30.77
N GLU A 243 4.28 7.94 29.45
CA GLU A 243 4.84 6.72 28.86
C GLU A 243 6.22 6.51 29.48
N GLU A 244 6.39 5.45 30.29
CA GLU A 244 7.71 5.04 30.77
C GLU A 244 8.59 4.78 29.55
N GLU A 245 9.45 5.74 29.21
CA GLU A 245 10.38 5.65 28.09
C GLU A 245 11.24 4.41 28.29
N THR A 246 11.08 3.43 27.41
CA THR A 246 11.85 2.18 27.44
C THR A 246 13.30 2.52 27.08
N VAL A 247 14.13 2.70 28.11
CA VAL A 247 15.53 3.12 27.98
C VAL A 247 16.32 2.09 27.17
N ASP A 248 16.90 2.50 26.02
CA ASP A 248 17.76 1.64 25.20
C ASP A 248 19.00 1.21 26.03
N PRO A 249 19.18 -0.10 26.28
CA PRO A 249 20.34 -0.61 27.00
C PRO A 249 21.68 -0.21 26.35
N LYS A 250 21.70 0.02 25.03
CA LYS A 250 22.88 0.45 24.29
C LYS A 250 23.44 1.77 24.82
N ASP A 251 22.62 2.78 25.01
CA ASP A 251 23.07 4.11 25.41
C ASP A 251 23.68 4.10 26.81
N THR A 252 23.13 3.28 27.70
CA THR A 252 23.66 3.06 29.05
C THR A 252 25.02 2.36 28.98
N LEU A 253 25.14 1.30 28.18
CA LEU A 253 26.37 0.53 28.02
C LEU A 253 27.49 1.35 27.36
N GLU A 254 27.17 2.19 26.37
CA GLU A 254 28.15 3.07 25.73
C GLU A 254 28.69 4.13 26.70
N LYS A 255 27.85 4.71 27.57
CA LYS A 255 28.28 5.63 28.62
C LYS A 255 29.22 4.96 29.63
N GLU A 256 28.83 3.79 30.14
CA GLU A 256 29.70 3.01 31.04
C GLU A 256 31.04 2.64 30.38
N CYS A 257 31.00 2.30 29.10
CA CYS A 257 32.20 1.96 28.33
C CYS A 257 33.08 3.19 28.04
N ALA A 258 32.51 4.37 27.84
CA ALA A 258 33.25 5.61 27.70
C ALA A 258 34.05 5.97 28.97
N GLU A 259 33.52 5.62 30.15
CA GLU A 259 34.19 5.81 31.45
C GLU A 259 35.12 4.64 31.84
N SER A 260 35.18 3.58 31.02
CA SER A 260 35.98 2.40 31.32
C SER A 260 37.48 2.68 31.22
N LYS A 261 38.27 1.84 31.90
CA LYS A 261 39.75 1.90 31.84
C LYS A 261 40.28 1.71 30.42
N GLU A 262 39.57 0.95 29.58
CA GLU A 262 39.97 0.67 28.21
C GLU A 262 39.84 1.91 27.32
N CYS A 263 38.78 2.71 27.52
CA CYS A 263 38.54 3.93 26.75
C CYS A 263 39.10 5.21 27.39
N HIS A 264 39.71 5.12 28.57
CA HIS A 264 40.32 6.25 29.27
C HIS A 264 41.28 7.08 28.40
N PRO A 265 42.17 6.51 27.55
CA PRO A 265 43.03 7.32 26.69
C PRO A 265 42.25 8.17 25.68
N ALA A 266 41.24 7.59 25.03
CA ALA A 266 40.40 8.29 24.07
C ALA A 266 39.54 9.36 24.75
N LYS A 267 39.00 9.04 25.94
CA LYS A 267 38.23 9.98 26.77
C LYS A 267 39.08 11.16 27.22
N HIS A 268 40.31 10.91 27.66
CA HIS A 268 41.23 11.97 28.06
C HIS A 268 41.50 12.96 26.92
N HIS A 269 41.81 12.45 25.72
CA HIS A 269 42.03 13.32 24.56
C HIS A 269 40.79 14.12 24.16
N TYR A 270 39.60 13.51 24.24
CA TYR A 270 38.35 14.21 24.01
C TYR A 270 38.10 15.31 25.06
N ASP A 271 38.27 14.99 26.34
CA ASP A 271 38.06 15.94 27.45
C ASP A 271 39.07 17.11 27.35
N GLU A 272 40.34 16.86 27.03
CA GLU A 272 41.35 17.91 26.77
C GLU A 272 40.97 18.81 25.58
N CYS A 273 40.42 18.23 24.50
CA CYS A 273 39.93 19.02 23.37
C CYS A 273 38.75 19.89 23.78
N VAL A 274 37.78 19.32 24.51
CA VAL A 274 36.59 20.04 24.97
C VAL A 274 36.97 21.22 25.86
N GLU A 275 37.90 21.03 26.80
CA GLU A 275 38.41 22.12 27.65
C GLU A 275 39.04 23.24 26.81
N ARG A 276 39.84 22.87 25.80
CA ARG A 276 40.51 23.84 24.91
C ARG A 276 39.53 24.61 24.03
N VAL A 277 38.55 23.93 23.43
CA VAL A 277 37.51 24.55 22.59
C VAL A 277 36.60 25.45 23.42
N THR A 278 36.16 24.98 24.59
CA THR A 278 35.33 25.78 25.51
C THR A 278 36.08 27.03 25.97
N GLY A 279 37.35 26.89 26.35
CA GLY A 279 38.20 28.02 26.71
C GLY A 279 38.39 29.03 25.57
N GLN A 280 38.42 28.61 24.31
CA GLN A 280 38.47 29.53 23.17
C GLN A 280 37.15 30.29 22.99
N ILE A 281 36.00 29.61 23.15
CA ILE A 281 34.68 30.23 23.05
C ILE A 281 34.50 31.29 24.13
N ASP A 282 34.88 30.98 25.37
CA ASP A 282 34.73 31.90 26.50
C ASP A 282 35.61 33.16 26.37
N ASN A 283 36.81 33.03 25.80
CA ASN A 283 37.77 34.14 25.68
C ASN A 283 37.60 34.95 24.38
N ASP A 284 37.42 34.28 23.25
CA ASP A 284 37.45 34.89 21.92
C ASP A 284 36.02 35.01 21.30
N GLY A 285 34.99 34.47 21.96
CA GLY A 285 33.63 34.37 21.43
C GLY A 285 33.48 33.35 20.30
N LYS A 286 34.56 32.63 19.94
CA LYS A 286 34.59 31.61 18.88
C LYS A 286 35.77 30.65 19.05
N ALA A 287 35.56 29.38 18.71
CA ALA A 287 36.63 28.39 18.62
C ALA A 287 37.33 28.42 17.24
N LYS A 288 38.61 28.04 17.22
CA LYS A 288 39.45 27.90 16.02
C LYS A 288 39.61 26.44 15.57
N GLU A 289 39.13 25.51 16.38
CA GLU A 289 39.16 24.07 16.16
C GLU A 289 37.88 23.41 16.71
N ASP A 290 37.67 22.14 16.37
CA ASP A 290 36.59 21.28 16.90
C ASP A 290 37.17 19.97 17.47
N CYS A 291 36.32 19.18 18.14
CA CYS A 291 36.72 17.92 18.79
C CYS A 291 36.14 16.69 18.09
N VAL A 292 35.85 16.80 16.78
CA VAL A 292 35.14 15.75 16.05
C VAL A 292 35.99 14.48 15.93
N GLU A 293 37.30 14.60 15.71
CA GLU A 293 38.19 13.46 15.58
C GLU A 293 38.33 12.69 16.91
N GLU A 294 38.56 13.40 18.01
CA GLU A 294 38.65 12.83 19.35
C GLU A 294 37.33 12.21 19.80
N PHE A 295 36.20 12.82 19.42
CA PHE A 295 34.87 12.25 19.62
C PHE A 295 34.73 10.91 18.90
N PHE A 296 35.13 10.81 17.63
CA PHE A 296 35.06 9.55 16.90
C PHE A 296 35.94 8.47 17.52
N HIS A 297 37.11 8.82 18.05
CA HIS A 297 37.96 7.87 18.77
C HIS A 297 37.29 7.36 20.06
N LEU A 298 36.69 8.25 20.85
CA LEU A 298 35.95 7.87 22.06
C LEU A 298 34.72 7.01 21.72
N ALA A 299 33.92 7.44 20.74
CA ALA A 299 32.71 6.73 20.31
C ALA A 299 33.04 5.34 19.76
N HIS A 300 34.11 5.21 18.97
CA HIS A 300 34.55 3.92 18.46
C HIS A 300 34.97 2.97 19.58
N CYS A 301 35.72 3.45 20.56
CA CYS A 301 36.11 2.65 21.72
C CYS A 301 34.89 2.22 22.54
N ALA A 302 33.99 3.16 22.86
CA ALA A 302 32.79 2.90 23.63
C ALA A 302 31.89 1.86 22.95
N THR A 303 31.69 1.99 21.63
CA THR A 303 30.92 1.03 20.82
C THR A 303 31.52 -0.36 20.84
N GLN A 304 32.85 -0.48 20.69
CA GLN A 304 33.54 -1.78 20.71
C GLN A 304 33.44 -2.46 22.08
N CYS A 305 33.52 -1.70 23.16
CA CYS A 305 33.32 -2.21 24.52
C CYS A 305 31.85 -2.58 24.80
N ALA A 306 30.89 -1.80 24.30
CA ALA A 306 29.46 -2.00 24.56
C ALA A 306 28.86 -3.15 23.75
N ALA A 307 29.27 -3.33 22.50
CA ALA A 307 28.74 -4.35 21.59
C ALA A 307 28.65 -5.76 22.21
N PRO A 308 29.71 -6.38 22.77
CA PRO A 308 29.61 -7.72 23.34
C PRO A 308 28.68 -7.79 24.57
N LYS A 309 28.56 -6.71 25.35
CA LYS A 309 27.67 -6.64 26.51
C LYS A 309 26.21 -6.54 26.07
N LEU A 310 25.93 -5.72 25.07
CA LEU A 310 24.61 -5.56 24.48
C LEU A 310 24.13 -6.89 23.87
N PHE A 311 24.97 -7.55 23.08
CA PHE A 311 24.64 -8.86 22.50
C PHE A 311 24.48 -9.98 23.55
N ALA A 312 24.98 -9.81 24.78
CA ALA A 312 24.74 -10.75 25.86
C ALA A 312 23.37 -10.53 26.54
N GLN A 313 22.85 -9.30 26.52
CA GLN A 313 21.53 -8.96 27.08
C GLN A 313 20.38 -9.24 26.12
N LEU A 314 20.65 -9.23 24.80
CA LEU A 314 19.65 -9.47 23.75
C LEU A 314 19.49 -10.96 23.36
N LYS A 315 20.16 -11.88 24.08
CA LYS A 315 20.05 -13.34 23.88
C LYS A 315 19.10 -13.97 24.88
#